data_AF-A0A975IV31-F1
#
_entry.id   AF-A0A975IV31-F1
#
_cell.length_a   1.000
_cell.length_b   1.000
_cell.length_c   1.000
_cell.angle_alpha   90.00
_cell.angle_beta   90.00
_cell.angle_gamma   90.00
#
_symmetry.space_group_name_H-M   'P 1'
#
loop_
_entity.id
_entity.type
_entity.pdbx_description
1 polymer ?
#
loop_
_entity_poly.entity_id
_entity_poly.type
_entity_poly.pdbx_seq_one_letter_code
_entity_poly.pdbx_strand_id
1 'polypeptide(L)'
;MTRREALIYAGVGFSVWLNGAVTFRLGGRMLFTHGPAVTAAVALVIAALVCLALRATMAWRKADVSQSVEIAVIMALPGLFGETARLAVFPWATGLPESAGPSFAAVIFFGNAVLLAYAYLRAQQRHRPPGTITD
;
A
#
# COMPACT_ATOMS: atom_id res chain seq x y z
N MET A 1 7.12 14.64 -13.68
CA MET A 1 6.72 13.31 -14.21
C MET A 1 5.80 13.51 -15.41
N THR A 2 5.87 12.67 -16.44
CA THR A 2 4.95 12.77 -17.60
C THR A 2 3.61 12.09 -17.30
N ARG A 3 2.53 12.49 -17.99
CA ARG A 3 1.19 11.86 -17.85
C ARG A 3 1.24 10.35 -18.12
N ARG A 4 2.02 9.92 -19.11
CA ARG A 4 2.18 8.51 -19.45
C ARG A 4 2.82 7.72 -18.31
N GLU A 5 3.83 8.28 -17.65
CA GLU A 5 4.48 7.65 -16.49
C GLU A 5 3.53 7.55 -15.30
N ALA A 6 2.80 8.63 -15.01
CA ALA A 6 1.80 8.63 -13.95
C ALA A 6 0.74 7.53 -14.17
N LEU A 7 0.26 7.35 -15.40
CA LEU A 7 -0.69 6.28 -15.74
C LEU A 7 -0.09 4.88 -15.52
N ILE A 8 1.20 4.71 -15.80
CA ILE A 8 1.88 3.42 -15.56
C ILE A 8 1.99 3.14 -14.06
N TYR A 9 2.41 4.13 -13.26
CA TYR A 9 2.47 3.97 -11.80
C TYR A 9 1.08 3.69 -11.21
N ALA A 10 0.06 4.42 -11.66
CA ALA A 10 -1.33 4.18 -11.26
C ALA A 10 -1.78 2.76 -11.63
N GLY A 11 -1.45 2.28 -12.83
CA GLY A 11 -1.76 0.91 -13.27
C GLY A 11 -1.05 -0.17 -12.44
N VAL A 12 0.22 0.04 -12.08
CA VAL A 12 0.96 -0.87 -11.19
C VAL A 12 0.31 -0.90 -9.80
N GLY A 13 0.07 0.27 -9.20
CA GLY A 13 -0.55 0.37 -7.89
C GLY A 13 -1.97 -0.23 -7.85
N PHE A 14 -2.77 0.04 -8.89
CA PHE A 14 -4.07 -0.60 -9.06
C PHE A 14 -3.98 -2.12 -9.17
N SER A 15 -2.97 -2.65 -9.88
CA SER A 15 -2.77 -4.10 -10.00
C SER A 15 -2.39 -4.73 -8.66
N VAL A 16 -1.54 -4.08 -7.86
CA VAL A 16 -1.20 -4.51 -6.50
C VAL A 16 -2.45 -4.56 -5.62
N TRP A 17 -3.26 -3.51 -5.65
CA TRP A 17 -4.51 -3.46 -4.90
C TRP A 17 -5.50 -4.54 -5.37
N LEU A 18 -5.70 -4.71 -6.68
CA LEU A 18 -6.64 -5.68 -7.24
C LEU A 18 -6.23 -7.11 -6.88
N ASN A 19 -4.94 -7.41 -6.85
CA ASN A 19 -4.44 -8.70 -6.39
C ASN A 19 -4.73 -8.93 -4.89
N GLY A 20 -4.47 -7.91 -4.05
CA GLY A 20 -4.81 -7.97 -2.62
C GLY A 20 -6.30 -8.18 -2.39
N ALA A 21 -7.14 -7.46 -3.13
CA ALA A 21 -8.59 -7.60 -3.10
C ALA A 21 -9.08 -9.02 -3.39
N VAL A 22 -8.58 -9.63 -4.47
CA VAL A 22 -8.91 -11.01 -4.84
C VAL A 22 -8.43 -11.97 -3.75
N THR A 23 -7.23 -11.76 -3.22
CA THR A 23 -6.67 -12.57 -2.14
C THR A 23 -7.54 -12.50 -0.88
N PHE A 24 -8.02 -11.31 -0.49
CA PHE A 24 -8.92 -11.16 0.65
C PHE A 24 -10.31 -11.75 0.41
N ARG A 25 -10.83 -11.71 -0.82
CA ARG A 25 -12.09 -12.40 -1.17
C ARG A 25 -11.99 -13.92 -0.93
N LEU A 26 -10.85 -14.50 -1.31
CA LEU A 26 -10.63 -15.96 -1.28
C LEU A 26 -10.15 -16.46 0.09
N GLY A 27 -9.28 -15.71 0.75
CA GLY A 27 -8.59 -16.11 1.99
C GLY A 27 -8.89 -15.25 3.21
N GLY A 28 -9.68 -14.17 3.09
CA GLY A 28 -9.94 -13.22 4.17
C GLY A 28 -10.59 -13.85 5.39
N ARG A 29 -11.40 -14.90 5.21
CA ARG A 29 -12.00 -15.64 6.33
C ARG A 29 -10.92 -16.19 7.25
N MET A 30 -9.87 -16.78 6.70
CA MET A 30 -8.77 -17.32 7.51
C MET A 30 -8.04 -16.18 8.25
N LEU A 31 -7.80 -15.05 7.60
CA LEU A 31 -7.01 -13.96 8.18
C LEU A 31 -7.69 -13.28 9.38
N PHE A 32 -9.02 -13.07 9.33
CA PHE A 32 -9.74 -12.30 10.34
C PHE A 32 -10.42 -13.15 11.42
N THR A 33 -10.38 -14.48 11.34
CA THR A 33 -10.93 -15.37 12.39
C THR A 33 -9.92 -15.75 13.47
N HIS A 34 -8.63 -15.48 13.28
CA HIS A 34 -7.56 -15.87 14.22
C HIS A 34 -7.15 -14.77 15.21
N GLY A 35 -7.95 -13.71 15.34
CA GLY A 35 -7.79 -12.67 16.35
C GLY A 35 -6.81 -11.54 15.97
N PRO A 36 -6.58 -10.59 16.90
CA PRO A 36 -5.91 -9.32 16.61
C PRO A 36 -4.42 -9.47 16.29
N ALA A 37 -3.72 -10.44 16.89
CA ALA A 37 -2.29 -10.66 16.65
C ALA A 37 -2.01 -11.09 15.19
N VAL A 38 -2.82 -12.00 14.64
CA VAL A 38 -2.71 -12.40 13.23
C VAL A 38 -3.03 -11.23 12.31
N THR A 39 -4.06 -10.45 12.61
CA THR A 39 -4.40 -9.24 11.85
C THR A 39 -3.25 -8.24 11.82
N ALA A 40 -2.58 -8.01 12.96
CA ALA A 40 -1.43 -7.13 13.04
C ALA A 40 -0.23 -7.66 12.23
N ALA A 41 0.06 -8.96 12.30
CA ALA A 41 1.12 -9.58 11.50
C ALA A 41 0.86 -9.42 10.00
N VAL A 42 -0.39 -9.63 9.57
CA VAL A 42 -0.81 -9.44 8.17
C VAL A 42 -0.67 -7.98 7.75
N ALA A 43 -1.03 -7.04 8.61
CA ALA A 43 -0.85 -5.61 8.34
C ALA A 43 0.62 -5.24 8.13
N LEU A 44 1.52 -5.79 8.95
CA LEU A 44 2.98 -5.59 8.81
C LEU A 44 3.51 -6.18 7.50
N VAL A 45 3.08 -7.39 7.14
CA VAL A 45 3.48 -8.03 5.88
C VAL A 45 3.01 -7.20 4.68
N ILE A 46 1.74 -6.78 4.66
CA ILE A 46 1.20 -5.94 3.58
C ILE A 46 1.96 -4.62 3.50
N ALA A 47 2.20 -3.95 4.64
CA ALA A 47 2.97 -2.72 4.71
C ALA A 47 4.38 -2.89 4.12
N ALA A 48 5.08 -3.98 4.44
CA ALA A 48 6.38 -4.28 3.87
C ALA A 48 6.31 -4.52 2.35
N LEU A 49 5.29 -5.26 1.89
CA LEU A 49 5.10 -5.57 0.47
C LEU A 49 4.82 -4.32 -0.36
N VAL A 50 4.00 -3.38 0.11
CA VAL A 50 3.74 -2.13 -0.63
C VAL A 50 4.96 -1.22 -0.69
N CYS A 51 5.76 -1.16 0.37
CA CYS A 51 7.05 -0.45 0.37
C CYS A 51 8.04 -1.09 -0.61
N LEU A 52 8.10 -2.42 -0.65
CA LEU A 52 8.90 -3.16 -1.61
C LEU A 52 8.42 -2.91 -3.04
N ALA A 53 7.11 -2.91 -3.27
CA ALA A 53 6.52 -2.63 -4.58
C ALA A 53 6.87 -1.23 -5.07
N LEU A 54 6.82 -0.21 -4.21
CA LEU A 54 7.29 1.14 -4.54
C LEU A 54 8.77 1.12 -4.95
N ARG A 55 9.63 0.53 -4.11
CA ARG A 55 11.08 0.47 -4.37
C ARG A 55 11.38 -0.25 -5.69
N ALA A 56 10.75 -1.40 -5.93
CA ALA A 56 10.90 -2.18 -7.15
C ALA A 56 10.42 -1.41 -8.38
N THR A 57 9.26 -0.75 -8.28
CA THR A 57 8.68 0.06 -9.36
C THR A 57 9.60 1.23 -9.71
N MET A 58 10.10 1.96 -8.72
CA MET A 58 11.04 3.05 -8.94
C MET A 58 12.36 2.58 -9.53
N ALA A 59 12.90 1.44 -9.07
CA ALA A 59 14.12 0.86 -9.63
C ALA A 59 13.91 0.45 -11.10
N TRP A 60 12.81 -0.23 -11.41
CA TRP A 60 12.44 -0.63 -12.77
C TRP A 60 12.29 0.58 -13.70
N ARG A 61 11.70 1.67 -13.20
CA ARG A 61 11.48 2.90 -13.96
C ARG A 61 12.64 3.89 -13.91
N LYS A 62 13.71 3.54 -13.19
CA LYS A 62 14.87 4.42 -12.95
C LYS A 62 14.44 5.81 -12.43
N ALA A 63 13.40 5.84 -11.59
CA ALA A 63 12.85 7.07 -11.05
C ALA A 63 13.76 7.65 -9.95
N ASP A 64 13.83 8.97 -9.87
CA ASP A 64 14.62 9.65 -8.85
C ASP A 64 14.01 9.44 -7.46
N VAL A 65 14.86 9.27 -6.45
CA VAL A 65 14.43 9.05 -5.07
C VAL A 65 13.59 10.21 -4.52
N SER A 66 13.81 11.45 -5.00
CA SER A 66 13.01 12.62 -4.61
C SER A 66 11.54 12.50 -5.03
N GLN A 67 11.24 11.69 -6.04
CA GLN A 67 9.88 11.46 -6.53
C GLN A 67 9.14 10.37 -5.72
N SER A 68 9.75 9.81 -4.67
CA SER A 68 9.17 8.67 -3.94
C SER A 68 7.76 8.96 -3.42
N VAL A 69 7.52 10.14 -2.87
CA VAL A 69 6.19 10.54 -2.34
C VAL A 69 5.17 10.66 -3.48
N GLU A 70 5.52 11.38 -4.55
CA GLU A 70 4.63 11.57 -5.72
C GLU A 70 4.22 10.20 -6.31
N ILE A 71 5.19 9.30 -6.50
CA ILE A 71 4.95 7.95 -7.05
C ILE A 71 4.11 7.11 -6.08
N ALA A 72 4.40 7.14 -4.78
CA ALA A 72 3.64 6.40 -3.78
C ALA A 72 2.16 6.82 -3.76
N VAL A 73 1.88 8.13 -3.82
CA VAL A 73 0.51 8.66 -3.90
C VAL A 73 -0.18 8.19 -5.17
N ILE A 74 0.47 8.30 -6.33
CA ILE A 74 -0.10 7.87 -7.62
C ILE A 74 -0.40 6.36 -7.62
N MET A 75 0.47 5.54 -7.03
CA MET A 75 0.26 4.10 -6.90
C MET A 75 -0.90 3.79 -5.94
N ALA A 76 -1.02 4.49 -4.81
CA ALA A 76 -2.02 4.21 -3.78
C ALA A 76 -3.44 4.65 -4.19
N LEU A 77 -3.58 5.79 -4.86
CA LEU A 77 -4.87 6.44 -5.11
C LEU A 77 -5.92 5.54 -5.78
N PRO A 78 -5.64 4.88 -6.92
CA PRO A 78 -6.62 4.00 -7.56
C PRO A 78 -7.12 2.89 -6.63
N GLY A 79 -6.22 2.32 -5.83
CA GLY A 79 -6.56 1.30 -4.85
C GLY A 79 -7.43 1.85 -3.73
N LEU A 80 -7.12 3.03 -3.21
CA LEU A 80 -7.93 3.69 -2.17
C LEU A 80 -9.37 3.99 -2.65
N PHE A 81 -9.53 4.48 -3.89
CA PHE A 81 -10.87 4.66 -4.48
C PHE A 81 -11.62 3.34 -4.62
N GLY A 82 -10.94 2.31 -5.12
CA GLY A 82 -11.50 0.97 -5.19
C GLY A 82 -11.90 0.43 -3.81
N GLU A 83 -11.12 0.74 -2.77
CA GLU A 83 -11.40 0.32 -1.41
C GLU A 83 -12.64 0.99 -0.83
N THR A 84 -12.85 2.28 -1.10
CA THR A 84 -14.09 2.97 -0.73
C THR A 84 -15.31 2.27 -1.31
N ALA A 85 -15.26 1.91 -2.60
CA ALA A 85 -16.33 1.16 -3.25
C ALA A 85 -16.51 -0.25 -2.65
N ARG A 86 -15.40 -0.95 -2.34
CA ARG A 86 -15.46 -2.28 -1.70
C ARG A 86 -16.11 -2.22 -0.32
N LEU A 87 -15.73 -1.24 0.50
CA LEU A 87 -16.27 -1.08 1.85
C LEU A 87 -17.77 -0.75 1.84
N ALA A 88 -18.25 -0.01 0.84
CA ALA A 88 -19.68 0.30 0.69
C ALA A 88 -20.57 -0.95 0.48
N VAL A 89 -20.00 -2.03 -0.04
CA VAL A 89 -20.68 -3.32 -0.27
C VAL A 89 -19.90 -4.48 0.38
N PHE A 90 -19.29 -4.23 1.54
CA PHE A 90 -18.27 -5.09 2.14
C PHE A 90 -18.64 -6.59 2.24
N PRO A 91 -19.81 -6.99 2.79
CA PRO A 91 -20.14 -8.40 2.93
C PRO A 91 -20.23 -9.12 1.58
N TRP A 92 -20.78 -8.45 0.56
CA TRP A 92 -20.87 -8.98 -0.80
C TRP A 92 -19.50 -9.06 -1.47
N ALA A 93 -18.70 -8.00 -1.34
CA ALA A 93 -17.42 -7.89 -2.03
C ALA A 93 -16.31 -8.74 -1.40
N THR A 94 -16.43 -9.16 -0.14
CA THR A 94 -15.42 -9.96 0.56
C THR A 94 -15.91 -11.34 0.96
N GLY A 95 -17.22 -11.53 1.17
CA GLY A 95 -17.78 -12.73 1.77
C GLY A 95 -17.55 -12.82 3.29
N LEU A 96 -17.20 -11.70 3.93
CA LEU A 96 -16.96 -11.60 5.37
C LEU A 96 -18.17 -10.98 6.10
N PRO A 97 -18.34 -11.26 7.40
CA PRO A 97 -19.33 -10.55 8.21
C PRO A 97 -18.97 -9.07 8.33
N GLU A 98 -19.98 -8.21 8.45
CA GLU A 98 -19.81 -6.76 8.56
C GLU A 98 -18.89 -6.34 9.73
N SER A 99 -18.91 -7.11 10.82
CA SER A 99 -18.03 -6.90 11.98
C SER A 99 -16.52 -7.02 11.67
N ALA A 100 -16.13 -7.65 10.57
CA ALA A 100 -14.73 -7.71 10.12
C ALA A 100 -14.30 -6.43 9.37
N GLY A 101 -15.25 -5.59 8.95
CA GLY A 101 -15.00 -4.37 8.19
C GLY A 101 -13.99 -3.42 8.85
N PRO A 102 -14.12 -3.08 10.14
CA PRO A 102 -13.17 -2.20 10.83
C PRO A 102 -11.74 -2.74 10.86
N SER A 103 -11.55 -4.04 11.15
CA SER A 103 -10.22 -4.67 11.16
C SER A 103 -9.60 -4.69 9.77
N PHE A 104 -10.40 -4.98 8.75
CA PHE A 104 -9.97 -4.93 7.36
C PHE A 104 -9.56 -3.51 6.94
N ALA A 105 -10.37 -2.50 7.24
CA ALA A 105 -10.06 -1.11 6.94
C ALA A 105 -8.77 -0.66 7.66
N ALA A 106 -8.58 -1.07 8.93
CA ALA A 106 -7.37 -0.78 9.68
C ALA A 106 -6.10 -1.32 9.02
N VAL A 107 -6.14 -2.55 8.48
CA VAL A 107 -5.03 -3.14 7.73
C VAL A 107 -4.66 -2.28 6.51
N ILE A 108 -5.67 -1.85 5.74
CA ILE A 108 -5.45 -1.03 4.54
C ILE A 108 -4.91 0.35 4.90
N PHE A 109 -5.49 1.02 5.90
CA PHE A 109 -5.02 2.34 6.35
C PHE A 109 -3.59 2.27 6.90
N PHE A 110 -3.29 1.24 7.70
CA PHE A 110 -1.94 1.04 8.23
C PHE A 110 -0.92 0.84 7.09
N GLY A 111 -1.21 -0.04 6.13
CA GLY A 111 -0.31 -0.26 4.99
C GLY A 111 -0.04 1.00 4.18
N ASN A 112 -1.07 1.82 3.92
CA ASN A 112 -0.91 3.09 3.20
C ASN A 112 -0.14 4.14 4.03
N ALA A 113 -0.39 4.22 5.34
CA ALA A 113 0.36 5.11 6.22
C ALA A 113 1.86 4.77 6.23
N VAL A 114 2.20 3.47 6.35
CA VAL A 114 3.58 3.00 6.29
C VAL A 114 4.21 3.27 4.92
N LEU A 115 3.48 3.03 3.82
CA LEU A 115 3.94 3.34 2.46
C LEU A 115 4.32 4.82 2.32
N LEU A 116 3.44 5.72 2.75
CA LEU A 116 3.67 7.17 2.66
C LEU A 116 4.81 7.63 3.57
N ALA A 117 4.89 7.10 4.79
CA ALA A 117 6.00 7.39 5.70
C ALA A 117 7.34 6.92 5.13
N TYR A 118 7.39 5.69 4.59
CA TYR A 118 8.56 5.15 3.92
C TYR A 118 8.96 6.00 2.71
N ALA A 119 8.01 6.35 1.85
CA ALA A 119 8.24 7.19 0.69
C ALA A 119 8.80 8.57 1.07
N TYR A 120 8.27 9.17 2.14
CA TYR A 120 8.75 10.43 2.68
C TYR A 120 10.20 10.32 3.17
N LEU A 121 10.50 9.35 4.04
CA LEU A 121 11.85 9.12 4.55
C LEU A 121 12.84 8.88 3.42
N ARG A 122 12.42 8.16 2.37
CA ARG A 122 13.24 7.88 1.20
C ARG A 122 13.52 9.14 0.39
N ALA A 123 12.52 10.01 0.19
CA ALA A 123 12.71 11.29 -0.49
C ALA A 123 13.69 12.22 0.24
N GLN A 124 13.72 12.16 1.58
CA GLN A 124 14.66 12.95 2.40
C GLN A 124 16.13 12.53 2.25
N GLN A 125 16.42 11.30 1.79
CA GLN A 125 17.80 10.81 1.67
C GLN A 125 18.66 11.63 0.69
N ARG A 126 18.04 12.35 -0.25
CA ARG A 126 18.75 13.24 -1.18
C ARG A 126 19.18 14.57 -0.55
N HIS A 127 18.51 15.02 0.51
CA HIS A 127 18.83 16.26 1.21
C HIS A 127 19.91 16.09 2.27
N ARG A 128 20.30 14.86 2.60
CA ARG A 128 21.40 14.59 3.52
C ARG A 128 22.72 14.64 2.74
N PRO A 129 23.59 15.65 2.93
CA PRO A 129 24.89 15.67 2.29
C PRO A 129 25.69 14.43 2.71
N PRO A 130 26.48 13.82 1.80
CA PRO A 130 27.34 12.71 2.16
C PRO A 130 28.38 13.21 3.19
N GLY A 131 28.27 12.75 4.44
CA GLY A 131 29.28 13.02 5.48
C GLY A 131 28.80 13.37 6.90
N THR A 132 27.50 13.48 7.19
CA THR A 132 27.05 13.67 8.58
C THR A 132 26.95 12.34 9.33
N ILE A 133 28.12 11.82 9.72
CA ILE A 133 28.27 10.96 10.90
C ILE A 133 28.04 11.91 12.08
N THR A 134 26.93 11.76 12.78
CA THR A 134 26.75 12.37 14.10
C THR A 134 27.32 11.39 15.11
N ASP A 135 28.37 11.84 15.81
CA ASP A 135 28.88 11.26 17.05
C ASP A 135 27.78 11.11 18.11
#